data_AF-A0A917ENL0-F1
#
_entry.id   AF-A0A917ENL0-F1
#
_cell.length_a   1.000
_cell.length_b   1.000
_cell.length_c   1.000
_cell.angle_alpha   90.00
_cell.angle_beta   90.00
_cell.angle_gamma   90.00
#
_symmetry.space_group_name_H-M   'P 1'
#
loop_
_entity.id
_entity.type
_entity.pdbx_description
1 polymer ?
#
loop_
_entity_poly.entity_id
_entity_poly.type
_entity_poly.pdbx_seq_one_letter_code
_entity_poly.pdbx_strand_id
1 'polypeptide(L)'
;MTMKAKDGGTISARYFMPWKTHPTMTVTGSQCIAACTMVPGTIADGLAVPVNGSPSLVKVEHPQGSIEVNMDYTQGHEGTMIKSAGLLRTARMIAREEVMVPASLIRKASN
;
A
#
# COMPACT_ATOMS: atom_id res chain seq x y z
N MET A 1 0.89 -2.33 -11.53
CA MET A 1 1.74 -3.33 -12.20
C MET A 1 2.76 -3.86 -11.20
N THR A 2 2.86 -5.17 -11.05
CA THR A 2 3.78 -5.89 -10.14
C THR A 2 4.84 -6.64 -10.94
N MET A 3 6.05 -6.73 -10.39
CA MET A 3 7.23 -7.35 -11.01
C MET A 3 8.14 -7.93 -9.93
N LYS A 4 9.09 -8.79 -10.33
CA LYS A 4 10.17 -9.22 -9.43
C LYS A 4 10.95 -8.01 -8.90
N ALA A 5 11.31 -8.07 -7.62
CA ALA A 5 12.16 -7.08 -6.97
C ALA A 5 13.55 -7.02 -7.62
N LYS A 6 14.18 -5.84 -7.61
CA LYS A 6 15.53 -5.62 -8.19
C LYS A 6 16.55 -5.14 -7.17
N ASP A 7 16.11 -4.49 -6.10
CA ASP A 7 16.93 -3.77 -5.13
C ASP A 7 16.78 -4.37 -3.72
N GLY A 8 16.65 -5.70 -3.65
CA GLY A 8 16.54 -6.46 -2.41
C GLY A 8 15.20 -6.33 -1.68
N GLY A 9 14.15 -5.86 -2.35
CA GLY A 9 12.78 -5.90 -1.85
C GLY A 9 12.12 -7.27 -2.00
N THR A 10 10.89 -7.36 -1.49
CA THR A 10 10.03 -8.54 -1.64
C THR A 10 9.38 -8.56 -3.02
N ILE A 11 8.90 -7.41 -3.49
CA ILE A 11 8.24 -7.26 -4.80
C ILE A 11 8.43 -5.83 -5.30
N SER A 12 8.47 -5.63 -6.62
CA SER A 12 8.50 -4.29 -7.22
C SER A 12 7.17 -3.93 -7.83
N ALA A 13 6.78 -2.65 -7.72
CA ALA A 13 5.52 -2.19 -8.28
C ALA A 13 5.58 -0.77 -8.88
N ARG A 14 4.66 -0.54 -9.82
CA ARG A 14 4.30 0.77 -10.37
C ARG A 14 2.79 0.94 -10.22
N TYR A 15 2.38 1.97 -9.49
CA TYR A 15 0.98 2.21 -9.13
C TYR A 15 0.42 3.39 -9.92
N PHE A 16 -0.80 3.29 -10.43
CA PHE A 16 -1.44 4.35 -11.22
C PHE A 16 -2.54 5.05 -10.41
N MET A 17 -2.67 6.38 -10.57
CA MET A 17 -3.65 7.23 -9.90
C MET A 17 -4.34 8.20 -10.87
N PRO A 18 -5.51 7.84 -11.40
CA PRO A 18 -5.68 6.58 -12.13
C PRO A 18 -4.97 6.61 -13.49
N TRP A 19 -4.65 7.80 -14.02
CA TRP A 19 -4.08 7.96 -15.38
C TRP A 19 -2.55 8.12 -15.39
N LYS A 20 -1.97 8.56 -14.28
CA LYS A 20 -0.52 8.77 -14.13
C LYS A 20 0.05 7.85 -13.08
N THR A 21 1.30 7.46 -13.23
CA THR A 21 1.99 6.70 -12.19
C THR A 21 2.19 7.56 -10.94
N HIS A 22 1.88 7.00 -9.78
CA HIS A 22 2.27 7.56 -8.50
C HIS A 22 3.80 7.62 -8.42
N PRO A 23 4.39 8.76 -8.01
CA PRO A 23 5.84 8.89 -7.98
C PRO A 23 6.49 7.93 -6.98
N THR A 24 5.77 7.61 -5.89
CA THR A 24 6.20 6.62 -4.88
C THR A 24 5.26 5.41 -4.88
N MET A 25 4.54 5.15 -3.79
CA MET A 25 3.51 4.13 -3.63
C MET A 25 2.43 4.62 -2.68
N THR A 26 1.16 4.29 -2.95
CA THR A 26 0.05 4.58 -2.04
C THR A 26 0.04 3.62 -0.85
N VAL A 27 -0.37 4.09 0.32
CA VAL A 27 -0.46 3.27 1.54
C VAL A 27 -1.35 2.05 1.32
N THR A 28 -2.60 2.27 0.93
CA THR A 28 -3.57 1.18 0.72
C THR A 28 -3.18 0.29 -0.45
N GLY A 29 -2.59 0.86 -1.50
CA GLY A 29 -2.04 0.09 -2.62
C GLY A 29 -0.92 -0.85 -2.20
N SER A 30 0.01 -0.40 -1.35
CA SER A 30 1.07 -1.28 -0.83
C SER A 30 0.53 -2.41 0.05
N GLN A 31 -0.45 -2.14 0.92
CA GLN A 31 -1.08 -3.17 1.75
C GLN A 31 -1.79 -4.23 0.91
N CYS A 32 -2.51 -3.80 -0.13
CA CYS A 32 -3.17 -4.69 -1.08
C CYS A 32 -2.15 -5.55 -1.84
N ILE A 33 -1.09 -4.93 -2.38
CA ILE A 33 -0.02 -5.67 -3.08
C ILE A 33 0.66 -6.66 -2.14
N ALA A 34 0.95 -6.27 -0.91
CA ALA A 34 1.55 -7.15 0.10
C ALA A 34 0.66 -8.36 0.40
N ALA A 35 -0.65 -8.15 0.58
CA ALA A 35 -1.60 -9.26 0.74
C ALA A 35 -1.61 -10.20 -0.47
N CYS A 36 -1.56 -9.66 -1.69
CA CYS A 36 -1.50 -10.50 -2.89
C CYS A 36 -0.26 -11.40 -2.94
N THR A 37 0.89 -10.98 -2.39
CA THR A 37 2.10 -11.83 -2.34
C THR A 37 1.93 -13.10 -1.49
N MET A 38 0.92 -13.14 -0.60
CA MET A 38 0.69 -14.23 0.34
C MET A 38 -0.45 -15.16 -0.08
N VAL A 39 -1.30 -14.70 -1.00
CA VAL A 39 -2.47 -15.43 -1.47
C VAL A 39 -2.09 -16.18 -2.75
N PRO A 40 -2.14 -17.53 -2.74
CA PRO A 40 -1.86 -18.31 -3.93
C PRO A 40 -2.80 -17.97 -5.10
N GLY A 41 -2.28 -18.00 -6.32
CA GLY A 41 -3.04 -17.76 -7.55
C GLY A 41 -3.26 -16.30 -7.92
N THR A 42 -2.75 -15.33 -7.15
CA THR A 42 -2.74 -13.94 -7.59
C THR A 42 -1.64 -13.68 -8.61
N ILE A 43 -1.69 -12.54 -9.30
CA ILE A 43 -0.59 -12.13 -10.20
C ILE A 43 0.72 -11.90 -9.43
N ALA A 44 0.67 -11.60 -8.13
CA ALA A 44 1.86 -11.42 -7.32
C ALA A 44 2.47 -12.74 -6.84
N ASP A 45 1.70 -13.84 -6.94
CA ASP A 45 2.19 -15.19 -6.67
C ASP A 45 3.32 -15.55 -7.63
N GLY A 46 4.41 -16.10 -7.11
CA GLY A 46 5.64 -16.40 -7.86
C GLY A 46 6.45 -15.19 -8.36
N LEU A 47 5.99 -13.95 -8.18
CA LEU A 47 6.78 -12.74 -8.44
C LEU A 47 7.54 -12.26 -7.20
N ALA A 48 6.95 -12.46 -6.03
CA ALA A 48 7.53 -12.04 -4.77
C ALA A 48 8.68 -12.96 -4.33
N VAL A 49 9.71 -12.38 -3.70
CA VAL A 49 10.67 -13.14 -2.90
C VAL A 49 9.91 -13.73 -1.71
N PRO A 50 9.96 -15.05 -1.46
CA PRO A 50 9.26 -15.65 -0.33
C PRO A 50 9.67 -15.01 1.00
N VAL A 51 8.68 -14.64 1.80
CA VAL A 51 8.85 -14.21 3.19
C VAL A 51 8.34 -15.32 4.10
N ASN A 52 9.16 -15.71 5.08
CA ASN A 52 8.86 -16.80 6.01
C ASN A 52 8.36 -16.25 7.34
N GLY A 53 7.34 -16.90 7.90
CA GLY A 53 6.80 -16.61 9.23
C GLY A 53 5.72 -15.52 9.26
N SER A 54 4.97 -15.47 10.35
CA SER A 54 4.00 -14.40 10.64
C SER A 54 4.26 -13.87 12.05
N PRO A 55 4.36 -12.54 12.26
CA PRO A 55 4.26 -11.49 11.23
C PRO A 55 5.45 -11.50 10.26
N SER A 56 5.22 -11.03 9.02
CA SER A 56 6.26 -10.85 8.01
C SER A 56 6.34 -9.42 7.51
N LEU A 57 7.53 -8.99 7.12
CA LEU A 57 7.77 -7.68 6.55
C LEU A 57 7.84 -7.78 5.02
N VAL A 58 6.83 -7.26 4.32
CA VAL A 58 6.82 -7.17 2.86
C VAL A 58 7.38 -5.81 2.44
N LYS A 59 8.50 -5.82 1.73
CA LYS A 59 9.14 -4.63 1.18
C LYS A 59 8.74 -4.43 -0.28
N VAL A 60 7.87 -3.46 -0.54
CA VAL A 60 7.39 -3.12 -1.88
C VAL A 60 8.25 -2.01 -2.48
N GLU A 61 9.06 -2.33 -3.49
CA GLU A 61 9.85 -1.35 -4.23
C GLU A 61 8.96 -0.50 -5.14
N HIS A 62 9.31 0.78 -5.24
CA HIS A 62 8.63 1.79 -6.03
C HIS A 62 9.67 2.75 -6.64
N PRO A 63 9.33 3.64 -7.60
CA PRO A 63 10.33 4.44 -8.32
C PRO A 63 11.30 5.25 -7.46
N GLN A 64 10.89 5.64 -6.25
CA GLN A 64 11.66 6.47 -5.32
C GLN A 64 12.18 5.70 -4.09
N GLY A 65 12.31 4.36 -4.15
CA GLY A 65 12.77 3.54 -3.02
C GLY A 65 11.81 2.40 -2.69
N SER A 66 11.46 2.22 -1.42
CA SER A 66 10.56 1.14 -0.99
C SER A 66 9.66 1.55 0.16
N ILE A 67 8.52 0.87 0.26
CA ILE A 67 7.63 0.93 1.41
C ILE A 67 7.53 -0.46 2.05
N GLU A 68 7.57 -0.49 3.38
CA GLU A 68 7.48 -1.73 4.15
C GLU A 68 6.09 -1.87 4.76
N VAL A 69 5.51 -3.06 4.59
CA VAL A 69 4.21 -3.44 5.14
C VAL A 69 4.42 -4.63 6.06
N ASN A 70 4.12 -4.46 7.34
CA ASN A 70 4.12 -5.54 8.31
C ASN A 70 2.78 -6.28 8.23
N MET A 71 2.83 -7.58 8.00
CA MET A 71 1.69 -8.41 7.65
C MET A 71 1.56 -9.53 8.67
N ASP A 72 0.45 -9.55 9.41
CA ASP A 72 0.05 -10.68 10.25
C ASP A 72 -1.04 -11.48 9.54
N TYR A 73 -0.79 -12.77 9.36
CA TYR A 73 -1.65 -13.67 8.62
C TYR A 73 -1.57 -15.10 9.17
N THR A 74 -2.55 -15.91 8.77
CA THR A 74 -2.54 -17.36 8.97
C THR A 74 -2.75 -18.06 7.63
N GLN A 75 -1.97 -19.11 7.39
CA GLN A 75 -2.18 -20.05 6.30
C GLN A 75 -2.79 -21.34 6.86
N GLY A 76 -3.87 -21.80 6.25
CA GLY A 76 -4.53 -23.05 6.60
C GLY A 76 -5.18 -23.70 5.39
N HIS A 77 -5.93 -24.77 5.64
CA HIS A 77 -6.60 -25.53 4.57
C HIS A 77 -7.65 -24.70 3.80
N GLU A 78 -8.26 -23.71 4.45
CA GLU A 78 -9.23 -22.78 3.82
C GLU A 78 -8.57 -21.63 3.06
N GLY A 79 -7.23 -21.57 3.03
CA GLY A 79 -6.45 -20.54 2.36
C GLY A 79 -5.75 -19.58 3.32
N THR A 80 -5.41 -18.40 2.81
CA THR A 80 -4.68 -17.36 3.54
C THR A 80 -5.65 -16.34 4.11
N MET A 81 -5.62 -16.14 5.43
CA MET A 81 -6.38 -15.10 6.13
C MET A 81 -5.42 -14.01 6.61
N ILE A 82 -5.61 -12.79 6.13
CA ILE A 82 -4.86 -11.60 6.59
C ILE A 82 -5.54 -11.04 7.83
N LYS A 83 -4.85 -11.00 8.96
CA LYS A 83 -5.34 -10.43 10.23
C LYS A 83 -5.05 -8.94 10.32
N SER A 84 -3.87 -8.51 9.91
CA SER A 84 -3.49 -7.10 9.89
C SER A 84 -2.45 -6.79 8.82
N ALA A 85 -2.45 -5.53 8.37
CA ALA A 85 -1.47 -4.96 7.46
C ALA A 85 -1.08 -3.57 7.98
N GLY A 86 0.03 -3.47 8.69
CA GLY A 86 0.51 -2.24 9.33
C GLY A 86 1.70 -1.63 8.58
N LEU A 87 1.90 -0.32 8.71
CA LEU A 87 3.06 0.37 8.14
C LEU A 87 3.40 1.61 8.95
N LEU A 88 4.69 1.89 9.06
CA LEU A 88 5.20 3.05 9.77
C LEU A 88 5.07 4.28 8.88
N ARG A 89 4.43 5.34 9.39
CA ARG A 89 4.31 6.64 8.74
C ARG A 89 4.57 7.76 9.72
N THR A 90 4.96 8.91 9.19
CA THR A 90 5.18 10.14 9.96
C THR A 90 4.09 11.15 9.65
N ALA A 91 3.72 11.94 10.64
CA ALA A 91 2.84 13.09 10.46
C ALA A 91 3.47 14.34 11.08
N ARG A 92 3.27 15.50 10.47
CA ARG A 92 3.70 16.81 10.98
C ARG A 92 2.57 17.81 10.77
N MET A 93 2.18 18.52 11.82
CA MET A 93 1.24 19.63 11.71
C MET A 93 1.89 20.77 10.92
N ILE A 94 1.25 21.21 9.84
CA ILE A 94 1.77 22.30 8.99
C ILE A 94 1.07 23.63 9.32
N ALA A 95 -0.24 23.61 9.56
CA ALA A 95 -1.02 24.80 9.91
C ALA A 95 -2.19 24.43 10.82
N ARG A 96 -2.61 25.37 11.66
CA ARG A 96 -3.82 25.29 12.48
C ARG A 96 -4.46 26.68 12.52
N GLU A 97 -5.28 26.97 11.51
CA GLU A 97 -5.86 28.29 11.26
C GLU A 97 -7.27 28.16 10.67
N GLU A 98 -7.88 29.29 10.32
CA GLU A 98 -9.14 29.36 9.57
C GLU A 98 -8.89 29.44 8.05
N VAL A 99 -9.66 28.67 7.28
CA VAL A 99 -9.62 28.70 5.80
C VAL A 99 -10.77 29.57 5.28
N MET A 100 -10.43 30.68 4.64
CA MET A 100 -11.41 31.61 4.08
C MET A 100 -11.88 31.15 2.69
N VAL A 101 -13.20 31.09 2.48
CA VAL A 101 -13.82 30.75 1.19
C VAL A 101 -14.78 31.87 0.78
N PRO A 102 -14.78 32.36 -0.48
CA PRO A 102 -15.74 33.36 -0.93
C PRO A 102 -17.18 32.89 -0.75
N ALA A 103 -18.01 33.73 -0.12
CA ALA A 103 -19.40 33.40 0.18
C ALA A 103 -20.21 33.03 -1.08
N SER A 104 -19.87 33.62 -2.24
CA SER A 104 -20.52 33.34 -3.53
C SER A 104 -20.33 31.90 -4.04
N LEU A 105 -19.28 31.19 -3.58
CA LEU A 105 -19.00 29.81 -3.97
C LEU A 105 -19.64 28.77 -3.03
N ILE A 106 -20.12 29.21 -1.86
CA ILE A 106 -20.80 28.33 -0.89
C ILE A 106 -22.28 28.28 -1.26
N ARG A 107 -22.69 27.27 -2.04
CA ARG A 107 -24.10 26.95 -2.20
C ARG A 107 -24.61 26.38 -0.88
N LYS A 108 -25.57 27.06 -0.23
CA LYS A 108 -26.30 26.45 0.90
C LYS A 108 -26.90 25.14 0.40
N ALA A 109 -26.57 24.03 1.06
CA ALA A 109 -27.30 22.79 0.85
C ALA A 109 -28.78 23.09 1.10
N SER A 110 -29.63 22.84 0.10
CA SER A 110 -31.07 22.92 0.26
C SER A 110 -31.46 21.82 1.24
N ASN A 111 -32.00 22.20 2.40
CA ASN A 111 -32.70 21.27 3.30
C ASN A 111 -34.00 20.80 2.64
#